data_AF-A0A410Q8R8-F1
#
_entry.id   AF-A0A410Q8R8-F1
#
_cell.length_a   1.000
_cell.length_b   1.000
_cell.length_c   1.000
_cell.angle_alpha   90.00
_cell.angle_beta   90.00
_cell.angle_gamma   90.00
#
_symmetry.space_group_name_H-M   'P 1'
#
loop_
_entity.id
_entity.type
_entity.pdbx_description
1 polymer ?
#
loop_
_entity_poly.entity_id
_entity_poly.type
_entity_poly.pdbx_seq_one_letter_code
_entity_poly.pdbx_strand_id
1 'polypeptide(L)'
;MKFTKSKILEIVRKQLAIAGASADSNLMWQIGIDVLPQFRNKGLVTSLVSNLAIMIMERGTIPYYGTASSNIASQSVAYRSGFTPTWMCSYKNIFDGTAPYDNDIKIIF
;
A
#
# COMPACT_ATOMS: atom_id res chain seq x y z
N MET A 1 3.74 -5.42 7.36
CA MET A 1 2.49 -5.27 8.11
C MET A 1 2.16 -6.64 8.68
N LYS A 2 2.21 -6.85 10.02
CA LYS A 2 1.83 -8.15 10.61
C LYS A 2 0.30 -8.20 10.68
N PHE A 3 -0.31 -9.19 10.05
CA PHE A 3 -1.77 -9.36 10.04
C PHE A 3 -2.25 -9.89 11.41
N THR A 4 -2.88 -9.05 12.22
CA THR A 4 -3.57 -9.44 13.46
C THR A 4 -5.05 -9.72 13.19
N LYS A 5 -5.61 -10.76 13.81
CA LYS A 5 -6.99 -11.27 13.60
C LYS A 5 -8.13 -10.23 13.72
N SER A 6 -7.88 -9.05 14.30
CA SER A 6 -8.89 -8.03 14.59
C SER A 6 -9.23 -7.10 13.40
N LYS A 7 -8.37 -7.05 12.35
CA LYS A 7 -8.48 -6.04 11.27
C LYS A 7 -8.74 -6.59 9.86
N ILE A 8 -9.10 -7.87 9.73
CA ILE A 8 -9.20 -8.53 8.42
C ILE A 8 -10.65 -8.80 8.08
N LEU A 9 -11.21 -8.06 7.13
CA LEU A 9 -12.60 -8.22 6.70
C LEU A 9 -12.77 -9.22 5.54
N GLU A 10 -11.74 -9.37 4.72
CA GLU A 10 -11.79 -10.22 3.54
C GLU A 10 -10.41 -10.75 3.19
N ILE A 11 -10.34 -12.01 2.73
CA ILE A 11 -9.10 -12.72 2.49
C ILE A 11 -9.14 -13.39 1.13
N VAL A 12 -8.21 -13.01 0.26
CA VAL A 12 -7.87 -13.80 -0.93
C VAL A 12 -6.58 -14.56 -0.63
N ARG A 13 -6.64 -15.89 -0.66
CA ARG A 13 -5.52 -16.78 -0.33
C ARG A 13 -5.10 -17.60 -1.53
N LYS A 14 -3.79 -17.58 -1.80
CA LYS A 14 -3.07 -18.67 -2.45
C LYS A 14 -2.09 -19.20 -1.42
N GLN A 15 -1.71 -20.48 -1.43
CA GLN A 15 -0.79 -21.07 -0.43
C GLN A 15 0.55 -20.32 -0.23
N LEU A 16 0.84 -19.33 -1.09
CA LEU A 16 2.09 -18.61 -1.24
C LEU A 16 1.97 -17.10 -0.93
N ALA A 17 0.75 -16.57 -0.89
CA ALA A 17 0.47 -15.14 -0.71
C ALA A 17 -0.94 -14.89 -0.15
N ILE A 18 -1.08 -13.81 0.60
CA ILE A 18 -2.34 -13.37 1.17
C ILE A 18 -2.57 -11.88 0.86
N ALA A 19 -3.80 -11.54 0.53
CA ALA A 19 -4.27 -10.17 0.51
C ALA A 19 -5.49 -10.04 1.41
N GLY A 20 -5.62 -8.91 2.11
CA GLY A 20 -6.81 -8.59 2.87
C GLY A 20 -7.00 -7.11 3.06
N ALA A 21 -8.18 -6.73 3.57
CA ALA A 21 -8.56 -5.34 3.74
C ALA A 21 -8.98 -4.99 5.17
N SER A 22 -8.62 -3.79 5.60
CA SER A 22 -9.02 -3.16 6.86
C SER A 22 -10.02 -2.03 6.58
N ALA A 23 -11.20 -2.06 7.22
CA ALA A 23 -12.16 -0.95 7.14
C ALA A 23 -11.69 0.20 8.02
N ASP A 24 -10.85 1.05 7.45
CA ASP A 24 -10.37 2.22 8.17
C ASP A 24 -11.44 3.32 8.27
N SER A 25 -12.49 3.24 7.44
CA SER A 25 -13.70 4.06 7.55
C SER A 25 -14.91 3.38 6.87
N ASN A 26 -16.09 3.99 7.00
CA ASN A 26 -17.29 3.57 6.29
C ASN A 26 -17.19 3.75 4.76
N LEU A 27 -16.24 4.56 4.28
CA LEU A 27 -16.11 4.89 2.85
C LEU A 27 -14.86 4.27 2.21
N MET A 28 -13.82 4.00 2.98
CA MET A 28 -12.51 3.62 2.47
C MET A 28 -11.91 2.45 3.23
N TRP A 29 -11.46 1.44 2.49
CA TRP A 29 -10.81 0.25 3.04
C TRP A 29 -9.37 0.12 2.55
N GLN A 30 -8.44 -0.11 3.48
CA GLN A 30 -7.03 -0.26 3.19
C GLN A 30 -6.70 -1.68 2.78
N ILE A 31 -6.08 -1.85 1.62
CA ILE A 31 -5.55 -3.15 1.19
C ILE A 31 -4.15 -3.36 1.79
N GLY A 32 -3.95 -4.55 2.35
CA GLY A 32 -2.66 -5.08 2.79
C GLY A 32 -2.36 -6.43 2.16
N ILE A 33 -1.08 -6.69 1.90
CA ILE A 33 -0.59 -7.92 1.28
C ILE A 33 0.60 -8.53 2.03
N ASP A 34 0.74 -9.86 1.95
CA ASP A 34 1.99 -10.57 2.22
C ASP A 34 2.26 -11.64 1.17
N VAL A 35 3.54 -11.90 0.90
CA VAL A 35 3.99 -12.94 -0.03
C VAL A 35 5.32 -13.52 0.43
N LEU A 36 5.42 -14.84 0.35
CA LEU A 36 6.68 -15.53 0.63
C LEU A 36 7.79 -15.04 -0.31
N PRO A 37 9.02 -14.80 0.18
CA PRO A 37 10.11 -14.22 -0.61
C PRO A 37 10.35 -14.91 -1.96
N GLN A 38 10.29 -16.25 -2.00
CA GLN A 38 10.50 -17.07 -3.20
C GLN A 38 9.44 -16.89 -4.32
N PHE A 39 8.33 -16.21 -4.03
CA PHE A 39 7.23 -15.95 -4.97
C PHE A 39 7.04 -14.47 -5.31
N ARG A 40 8.00 -13.61 -4.93
CA ARG A 40 8.05 -12.22 -5.38
C ARG A 40 8.34 -12.15 -6.89
N ASN A 41 7.97 -11.03 -7.52
CA ASN A 41 8.19 -10.75 -8.96
C ASN A 41 7.50 -11.70 -9.96
N LYS A 42 6.52 -12.50 -9.53
CA LYS A 42 5.76 -13.43 -10.39
C LYS A 42 4.35 -12.97 -10.74
N GLY A 43 4.03 -11.68 -10.57
CA GLY A 43 2.69 -11.11 -10.81
C GLY A 43 1.58 -11.54 -9.84
N LEU A 44 1.81 -12.57 -9.01
CA LEU A 44 0.83 -13.15 -8.08
C LEU A 44 0.12 -12.10 -7.21
N VAL A 45 0.90 -11.19 -6.64
CA VAL A 45 0.38 -10.16 -5.74
C VAL A 45 -0.53 -9.18 -6.48
N THR A 46 -0.17 -8.76 -7.70
CA THR A 46 -0.96 -7.83 -8.50
C THR A 46 -2.36 -8.40 -8.77
N SER A 47 -2.47 -9.68 -9.12
CA SER A 47 -3.78 -10.32 -9.32
C SER A 47 -4.61 -10.37 -8.04
N LEU A 48 -3.98 -10.68 -6.89
CA LEU A 48 -4.68 -10.70 -5.59
C LEU A 48 -5.21 -9.32 -5.21
N VAL A 49 -4.39 -8.27 -5.39
CA VAL A 49 -4.77 -6.89 -5.09
C VAL A 49 -5.89 -6.42 -6.01
N SER A 50 -5.81 -6.70 -7.31
CA SER A 50 -6.84 -6.31 -8.28
C SER A 50 -8.19 -6.96 -7.95
N ASN A 51 -8.19 -8.27 -7.67
CA ASN A 51 -9.42 -8.99 -7.30
C ASN A 51 -10.01 -8.46 -6.00
N LEU A 52 -9.18 -8.21 -4.99
CA LEU A 52 -9.64 -7.63 -3.72
C LEU A 52 -10.20 -6.21 -3.91
N ALA A 53 -9.56 -5.38 -4.74
CA ALA A 53 -10.08 -4.05 -5.06
C ALA A 53 -11.47 -4.12 -5.69
N ILE A 54 -11.69 -5.04 -6.64
CA ILE A 54 -13.00 -5.27 -7.26
C ILE A 54 -14.04 -5.67 -6.20
N MET A 55 -13.73 -6.64 -5.34
CA MET A 55 -14.62 -7.06 -4.26
C MET A 55 -14.99 -5.92 -3.30
N ILE A 56 -14.06 -5.02 -3.00
CA ILE A 56 -14.32 -3.83 -2.18
C ILE A 56 -15.24 -2.86 -2.91
N MET A 57 -15.01 -2.61 -4.20
CA MET A 57 -15.85 -1.73 -5.02
C MET A 57 -17.27 -2.27 -5.20
N GLU A 58 -17.44 -3.58 -5.38
CA GLU A 58 -18.75 -4.25 -5.45
C GLU A 58 -19.60 -4.04 -4.18
N ARG A 59 -18.96 -3.73 -3.05
CA ARG A 59 -19.62 -3.39 -1.78
C ARG A 59 -19.90 -1.90 -1.62
N GLY A 60 -19.66 -1.09 -2.66
CA GLY A 60 -19.86 0.36 -2.63
C GLY A 60 -18.82 1.11 -1.79
N THR A 61 -17.65 0.51 -1.55
CA THR A 61 -16.56 1.09 -0.76
C THR A 61 -15.35 1.40 -1.65
N ILE A 62 -14.57 2.42 -1.29
CA ILE A 62 -13.37 2.83 -2.03
C ILE A 62 -12.15 2.04 -1.51
N PRO A 63 -11.51 1.18 -2.34
CA PRO A 63 -10.25 0.57 -1.97
C PRO A 63 -9.12 1.60 -2.04
N TYR A 64 -8.21 1.55 -1.07
CA TYR A 64 -6.97 2.32 -1.15
C TYR A 64 -5.76 1.47 -0.73
N TYR A 65 -4.59 1.81 -1.28
CA TYR A 65 -3.36 1.06 -1.09
C TYR A 65 -2.26 1.99 -0.57
N GLY A 66 -1.87 1.81 0.69
CA GLY A 66 -0.82 2.59 1.34
C GLY A 66 0.56 1.94 1.22
N THR A 67 1.58 2.72 0.89
CA THR A 67 2.97 2.23 0.84
C THR A 67 3.97 3.33 1.20
N ALA A 68 5.10 2.93 1.79
CA ALA A 68 6.21 3.85 2.01
C ALA A 68 6.81 4.33 0.67
N SER A 69 7.28 5.58 0.64
CA SER A 69 7.96 6.18 -0.52
C SER A 69 9.23 5.44 -0.92
N SER A 70 9.92 4.80 0.03
CA SER A 70 11.09 3.96 -0.21
C SER A 70 10.77 2.55 -0.71
N ASN A 71 9.50 2.12 -0.63
CA ASN A 71 9.09 0.77 -1.04
C ASN A 71 8.60 0.73 -2.49
N ILE A 72 9.56 0.82 -3.43
CA ILE A 72 9.30 0.82 -4.87
C ILE A 72 8.59 -0.46 -5.34
N ALA A 73 8.92 -1.61 -4.75
CA ALA A 73 8.28 -2.89 -5.11
C ALA A 73 6.77 -2.86 -4.83
N SER A 74 6.36 -2.33 -3.67
CA SER A 74 4.95 -2.21 -3.30
C SER A 74 4.22 -1.12 -4.11
N GLN A 75 4.88 0.01 -4.40
CA GLN A 75 4.35 1.01 -5.33
C GLN A 75 4.08 0.43 -6.72
N SER A 76 5.02 -0.37 -7.22
CA SER A 76 4.89 -1.04 -8.51
C SER A 76 3.73 -2.05 -8.53
N VAL A 77 3.45 -2.72 -7.41
CA VAL A 77 2.25 -3.56 -7.26
C VAL A 77 0.98 -2.72 -7.33
N ALA A 78 0.91 -1.60 -6.60
CA ALA A 78 -0.25 -0.72 -6.62
C ALA A 78 -0.53 -0.21 -8.05
N TYR A 79 0.50 0.31 -8.73
CA TYR A 79 0.39 0.80 -10.10
C TYR A 79 -0.11 -0.28 -11.07
N ARG A 80 0.51 -1.47 -11.05
CA ARG A 80 0.07 -2.59 -11.91
C ARG A 80 -1.33 -3.11 -11.59
N SER A 81 -1.85 -2.85 -10.39
CA SER A 81 -3.19 -3.25 -9.98
C SER A 81 -4.25 -2.18 -10.32
N GLY A 82 -3.87 -1.12 -11.05
CA GLY A 82 -4.78 -0.06 -11.50
C GLY A 82 -4.92 1.11 -10.55
N PHE A 83 -4.15 1.17 -9.46
CA PHE A 83 -4.17 2.32 -8.55
C PHE A 83 -3.32 3.47 -9.10
N THR A 84 -3.77 4.70 -8.83
CA THR A 84 -3.05 5.93 -9.13
C THR A 84 -2.65 6.63 -7.83
N PRO A 85 -1.48 7.32 -7.79
CA PRO A 85 -1.11 8.12 -6.63
C PRO A 85 -2.14 9.23 -6.39
N THR A 86 -2.74 9.28 -5.21
CA THR A 86 -3.78 10.28 -4.88
C THR A 86 -3.34 11.23 -3.76
N TRP A 87 -2.64 10.73 -2.74
CA TRP A 87 -2.06 11.57 -1.68
C TRP A 87 -0.76 10.98 -1.13
N MET A 88 0.04 11.82 -0.49
CA MET A 88 1.22 11.43 0.28
C MET A 88 1.03 11.87 1.73
N CYS A 89 1.36 11.00 2.68
CA CYS A 89 1.46 11.37 4.09
C CYS A 89 2.94 11.41 4.47
N SER A 90 3.42 12.54 4.98
CA SER A 90 4.71 12.61 5.66
C SER A 90 4.52 12.64 7.17
N TYR A 91 5.37 11.93 7.89
CA TYR A 91 5.37 11.93 9.35
C TYR A 91 6.54 12.80 9.84
N LYS A 92 6.25 13.80 10.68
CA LYS A 92 7.25 14.72 11.26
C LYS A 92 8.09 15.54 10.27
N ASN A 93 7.56 15.84 9.08
CA ASN A 93 8.17 16.90 8.27
C ASN A 93 7.75 18.26 8.85
N ILE A 94 8.72 19.09 9.19
CA ILE A 94 8.48 20.51 9.44
C ILE A 94 8.57 21.18 8.07
N PHE A 95 7.48 21.82 7.64
CA PHE A 95 7.43 22.56 6.38
C PHE A 95 7.65 24.05 6.67
N ASP A 96 8.70 24.36 7.43
CA ASP A 96 9.10 25.73 7.82
C ASP A 96 10.18 26.31 6.89
N GLY A 97 10.48 25.60 5.79
CA GLY A 97 11.53 25.98 4.86
C GLY A 97 12.93 25.58 5.32
N THR A 98 13.05 24.84 6.42
CA THR A 98 14.33 24.26 6.88
C THR A 98 14.43 22.79 6.51
N ALA A 99 15.62 22.34 6.12
CA ALA A 99 15.94 20.91 6.03
C ALA A 99 16.88 20.52 7.19
N PRO A 100 16.78 19.27 7.70
CA PRO A 100 17.68 18.78 8.76
C PRO A 100 19.17 18.88 8.42
N TYR A 101 19.48 19.01 7.13
CA TYR A 101 20.83 19.01 6.58
C TYR A 101 21.19 20.33 5.88
N ASP A 102 20.44 21.43 6.10
CA ASP A 102 20.74 22.72 5.48
C ASP A 102 22.17 23.21 5.77
N ASN A 103 22.71 22.83 6.94
CA ASN A 103 24.09 23.15 7.33
C ASN A 103 25.12 22.13 6.83
N ASP A 104 24.69 20.91 6.48
CA ASP A 104 25.56 19.78 6.14
C ASP A 104 25.70 19.57 4.62
N ILE A 105 24.67 19.96 3.85
CA ILE A 105 24.59 19.71 2.42
C ILE A 105 24.32 21.03 1.69
N LYS A 106 25.34 21.55 0.99
CA LYS A 106 25.14 22.58 -0.03
C LYS A 106 24.72 21.93 -1.34
N ILE A 107 23.44 22.02 -1.69
CA ILE A 107 22.97 21.71 -3.04
C ILE A 107 23.37 22.88 -3.94
N ILE A 108 24.33 22.66 -4.84
CA ILE A 108 24.76 23.62 -5.86
C ILE A 108 24.19 23.12 -7.20
N PHE A 109 23.40 23.97 -7.87
CA PHE A 109 22.92 23.73 -9.23
C PHE A 109 23.94 24.22 -10.27
#